data_AF-A0A0P0FK75-F1
#
_entry.id   AF-A0A0P0FK75-F1
#
_cell.length_a   1.000
_cell.length_b   1.000
_cell.length_c   1.000
_cell.angle_alpha   90.00
_cell.angle_beta   90.00
_cell.angle_gamma   90.00
#
_symmetry.space_group_name_H-M   'P 1'
#
loop_
_entity.id
_entity.type
_entity.pdbx_description
1 polymer ?
#
loop_
_entity_poly.entity_id
_entity_poly.type
_entity_poly.pdbx_seq_one_letter_code
_entity_poly.pdbx_strand_id
1 'polypeptide(L)'
;MISRKKSLFLSVSVLILFVALVAQSCSSENDDFVANPNSSLEMRANLESMDNRATIVNSIAESDELLDYGMNCMLLAEKLKSYTSTLTPEEFDELMNNLNNDDYMIELVSKVDIEKEALMVENARQELLANKSFKLLDESEKMNVFIRFSDNSQNTMQHLLLKSPGESAGGVTKAECKRRYDEDYAYASAIYLSSMLLCSCATGGLGVCLCAIGASAGYDYATTLADRSYYDCLSNAIDR
;
A
#
# COMPACT_ATOMS: atom_id res chain seq x y z
N MET A 1 30.58 -19.32 1.45
CA MET A 1 29.54 -19.28 2.51
C MET A 1 29.52 -17.88 3.12
N ILE A 2 28.74 -16.97 2.53
CA ILE A 2 28.43 -15.68 3.17
C ILE A 2 27.35 -15.99 4.22
N SER A 3 27.64 -15.71 5.48
CA SER A 3 26.82 -16.07 6.64
C SER A 3 25.37 -15.59 6.48
N ARG A 4 24.41 -16.52 6.60
CA ARG A 4 22.94 -16.29 6.52
C ARG A 4 22.45 -15.16 7.45
N LYS A 5 23.17 -14.87 8.53
CA LYS A 5 22.90 -13.73 9.44
C LYS A 5 23.11 -12.36 8.78
N LYS A 6 24.05 -12.23 7.83
CA LYS A 6 24.30 -10.96 7.12
C LYS A 6 23.24 -10.66 6.06
N SER A 7 22.65 -11.70 5.45
CA SER A 7 21.59 -11.55 4.43
C SER A 7 20.27 -11.07 5.03
N LEU A 8 19.92 -11.52 6.24
CA LEU A 8 18.70 -11.13 6.97
C LEU A 8 18.75 -9.68 7.46
N PHE A 9 19.92 -9.25 7.98
CA PHE A 9 20.12 -7.85 8.34
C PHE A 9 20.04 -6.93 7.11
N LEU A 10 20.49 -7.37 5.94
CA LEU A 10 20.42 -6.59 4.71
C LEU A 10 18.98 -6.38 4.23
N SER A 11 18.11 -7.40 4.21
CA SER A 11 16.75 -7.20 3.67
C SER A 11 15.84 -6.39 4.60
N VAL A 12 15.92 -6.60 5.91
CA VAL A 12 15.16 -5.83 6.91
C VAL A 12 15.67 -4.39 6.99
N SER A 13 16.99 -4.19 6.91
CA SER A 13 17.56 -2.83 6.87
C SER A 13 17.19 -2.09 5.58
N VAL A 14 17.08 -2.79 4.45
CA VAL A 14 16.65 -2.18 3.17
C VAL A 14 15.18 -1.76 3.22
N LEU A 15 14.29 -2.60 3.79
CA LEU A 15 12.88 -2.24 3.99
C LEU A 15 12.69 -1.03 4.92
N ILE A 16 13.46 -0.95 6.01
CA ILE A 16 13.44 0.20 6.93
C ILE A 16 14.07 1.45 6.27
N LEU A 17 15.10 1.29 5.43
CA LEU A 17 15.72 2.40 4.70
C LEU A 17 14.77 3.03 3.67
N PHE A 18 13.94 2.22 3.00
CA PHE A 18 12.95 2.72 2.04
C PHE A 18 11.91 3.60 2.73
N VAL A 19 11.43 3.22 3.92
CA VAL A 19 10.48 4.05 4.70
C VAL A 19 11.13 5.38 5.14
N ALA A 20 12.42 5.36 5.50
CA ALA A 20 13.12 6.58 5.95
C ALA A 20 13.50 7.56 4.82
N LEU A 21 13.85 7.06 3.63
CA LEU A 21 14.23 7.90 2.48
C LEU A 21 13.05 8.67 1.89
N VAL A 22 11.84 8.10 1.95
CA VAL A 22 10.62 8.75 1.46
C VAL A 22 10.21 9.93 2.37
N ALA A 23 10.50 9.86 3.68
CA ALA A 23 10.24 10.95 4.63
C ALA A 23 11.12 12.20 4.40
N GLN A 24 12.28 12.07 3.74
CA GLN A 24 13.19 13.19 3.45
C GLN A 24 12.94 13.87 2.10
N SER A 25 12.15 13.25 1.21
CA SER A 25 11.88 13.80 -0.14
C SER A 25 10.84 14.93 -0.13
N CYS A 26 10.24 15.24 1.03
CA CYS A 26 9.31 16.37 1.21
C CYS A 26 10.01 17.71 1.49
N SER A 27 11.32 17.85 1.25
CA SER A 27 12.01 19.13 1.41
C SER A 27 13.10 19.32 0.38
N SER A 28 12.74 19.83 -0.80
CA SER A 28 13.70 20.50 -1.69
C SER A 28 13.05 21.74 -2.30
N GLU A 29 13.51 22.90 -1.86
CA GLU A 29 13.12 24.23 -2.34
C GLU A 29 13.65 24.51 -3.77
N ASN A 30 12.77 25.11 -4.58
CA ASN A 30 12.94 26.18 -5.56
C ASN A 30 14.23 26.23 -6.41
N ASP A 31 14.11 25.87 -7.69
CA ASP A 31 15.03 26.31 -8.76
C ASP A 31 14.32 27.29 -9.71
N ASP A 32 14.90 28.48 -9.84
CA ASP A 32 14.47 29.56 -10.73
C ASP A 32 14.61 29.15 -12.21
N PHE A 33 13.50 29.21 -12.97
CA PHE A 33 13.45 28.86 -14.39
C PHE A 33 13.84 30.05 -15.29
N VAL A 34 14.99 29.94 -15.98
CA VAL A 34 15.34 30.81 -17.11
C VAL A 34 14.82 30.19 -18.41
N ALA A 35 13.90 30.87 -19.08
CA ALA A 35 13.21 30.38 -20.28
C ALA A 35 14.10 30.34 -21.54
N ASN A 36 14.28 29.15 -22.12
CA ASN A 36 14.86 28.90 -23.44
C ASN A 36 13.72 28.61 -24.46
N PRO A 37 13.63 29.26 -25.64
CA PRO A 37 12.53 29.06 -26.59
C PRO A 37 12.38 27.63 -27.16
N ASN A 38 13.43 26.80 -27.16
CA ASN A 38 13.34 25.37 -27.51
C ASN A 38 12.61 24.55 -26.43
N SER A 39 12.48 25.09 -25.22
CA SER A 39 11.75 24.43 -24.13
C SER A 39 10.26 24.31 -24.39
N SER A 40 9.65 25.13 -25.25
CA SER A 40 8.18 25.13 -25.41
C SER A 40 7.63 23.91 -26.16
N LEU A 41 8.40 23.36 -27.12
CA LEU A 41 8.03 22.16 -27.87
C LEU A 41 8.36 20.90 -27.07
N GLU A 42 9.51 20.89 -26.40
CA GLU A 42 9.88 19.84 -25.44
C GLU A 42 8.92 19.81 -24.24
N MET A 43 8.51 20.96 -23.71
CA MET A 43 7.53 21.09 -22.65
C MET A 43 6.15 20.60 -23.08
N ARG A 44 5.72 20.88 -24.32
CA ARG A 44 4.47 20.34 -24.87
C ARG A 44 4.54 18.83 -25.06
N ALA A 45 5.61 18.30 -25.64
CA ALA A 45 5.79 16.86 -25.80
C ALA A 45 5.88 16.14 -24.44
N ASN A 46 6.55 16.76 -23.45
CA ASN A 46 6.59 16.25 -22.08
C ASN A 46 5.21 16.29 -21.42
N LEU A 47 4.43 17.36 -21.63
CA LEU A 47 3.08 17.47 -21.10
C LEU A 47 2.12 16.45 -21.72
N GLU A 48 2.17 16.26 -23.04
CA GLU A 48 1.39 15.23 -23.75
C GLU A 48 1.81 13.81 -23.32
N SER A 49 3.10 13.58 -23.10
CA SER A 49 3.62 12.32 -22.56
C SER A 49 3.09 12.08 -21.13
N MET A 50 3.12 13.10 -20.28
CA MET A 50 2.60 13.03 -18.91
C MET A 50 1.08 12.80 -18.88
N ASP A 51 0.32 13.47 -19.75
CA ASP A 51 -1.14 13.32 -19.85
C ASP A 51 -1.53 11.90 -20.32
N ASN A 52 -0.81 11.37 -21.30
CA ASN A 52 -0.97 9.97 -21.72
C ASN A 52 -0.63 8.99 -20.60
N ARG A 53 0.41 9.26 -19.80
CA ARG A 53 0.80 8.43 -18.65
C ARG A 53 -0.24 8.47 -17.53
N ALA A 54 -0.77 9.66 -17.22
CA ALA A 54 -1.87 9.82 -16.26
C ALA A 54 -3.14 9.07 -16.72
N THR A 55 -3.44 9.12 -18.02
CA THR A 55 -4.57 8.38 -18.62
C THR A 55 -4.41 6.87 -18.46
N ILE A 56 -3.20 6.33 -18.71
CA ILE A 56 -2.91 4.90 -18.52
C ILE A 56 -3.08 4.49 -17.05
N VAL A 57 -2.53 5.27 -16.13
CA VAL A 57 -2.65 5.01 -14.68
C VAL A 57 -4.12 4.99 -14.24
N ASN A 58 -4.92 5.97 -14.68
CA ASN A 58 -6.35 6.01 -14.34
C ASN A 58 -7.12 4.82 -14.95
N SER A 59 -6.84 4.47 -16.21
CA SER A 59 -7.48 3.33 -16.87
C SER A 59 -7.21 2.00 -16.17
N ILE A 60 -6.04 1.84 -15.56
CA ILE A 60 -5.70 0.65 -14.78
C ILE A 60 -6.34 0.72 -13.39
N ALA A 61 -6.35 1.90 -12.75
CA ALA A 61 -6.96 2.10 -11.44
C ALA A 61 -8.46 1.77 -11.42
N GLU A 62 -9.12 1.81 -12.58
CA GLU A 62 -10.53 1.49 -12.79
C GLU A 62 -10.75 0.12 -13.46
N SER A 63 -9.71 -0.70 -13.64
CA SER A 63 -9.82 -1.97 -14.36
C SER A 63 -10.36 -3.10 -13.48
N ASP A 64 -11.10 -4.02 -14.09
CA ASP A 64 -11.66 -5.20 -13.42
C ASP A 64 -10.55 -6.08 -12.82
N GLU A 65 -9.39 -6.21 -13.51
CA GLU A 65 -8.28 -7.01 -13.01
C GLU A 65 -7.66 -6.43 -11.72
N LEU A 66 -7.60 -5.10 -11.61
CA LEU A 66 -7.13 -4.46 -10.38
C LEU A 66 -8.17 -4.56 -9.27
N LEU A 67 -9.46 -4.43 -9.59
CA LEU A 67 -10.55 -4.61 -8.64
C LEU A 67 -10.54 -6.01 -8.04
N ASP A 68 -10.49 -7.05 -8.87
CA ASP A 68 -10.42 -8.44 -8.43
C ASP A 68 -9.16 -8.71 -7.60
N TYR A 69 -8.02 -8.17 -8.02
CA TYR A 69 -6.78 -8.26 -7.26
C TYR A 69 -6.92 -7.62 -5.87
N GLY A 70 -7.39 -6.38 -5.82
CA GLY A 70 -7.58 -5.63 -4.58
C GLY A 70 -8.53 -6.31 -3.61
N MET A 71 -9.70 -6.76 -4.10
CA MET A 71 -10.70 -7.43 -3.29
C MET A 71 -10.19 -8.75 -2.71
N ASN A 72 -9.51 -9.56 -3.50
CA ASN A 72 -8.96 -10.84 -3.03
C ASN A 72 -7.85 -10.64 -1.99
N CYS A 73 -7.00 -9.62 -2.17
CA CYS A 73 -5.99 -9.26 -1.16
C CYS A 73 -6.65 -8.82 0.15
N MET A 74 -7.65 -7.93 0.10
CA MET A 74 -8.35 -7.46 1.30
C MET A 74 -9.04 -8.61 2.05
N LEU A 75 -9.68 -9.54 1.34
CA LEU A 75 -10.29 -10.72 1.96
C LEU A 75 -9.28 -11.58 2.72
N LEU A 76 -8.09 -11.79 2.14
CA LEU A 76 -7.01 -12.52 2.82
C LEU A 76 -6.53 -11.78 4.07
N ALA A 77 -6.34 -10.46 3.98
CA ALA A 77 -5.95 -9.63 5.13
C ALA A 77 -6.98 -9.71 6.27
N GLU A 78 -8.27 -9.61 5.96
CA GLU A 78 -9.35 -9.72 6.95
C GLU A 78 -9.36 -11.08 7.65
N LYS A 79 -9.18 -12.17 6.90
CA LYS A 79 -9.15 -13.53 7.47
C LYS A 79 -7.94 -13.74 8.38
N LEU A 80 -6.77 -13.24 7.98
CA LEU A 80 -5.56 -13.25 8.80
C LEU A 80 -5.71 -12.38 10.06
N LYS A 81 -6.26 -11.18 9.92
CA LYS A 81 -6.57 -10.28 11.05
C LYS A 81 -7.54 -10.91 12.04
N SER A 82 -8.59 -11.56 11.53
CA SER A 82 -9.57 -12.26 12.37
C SER A 82 -8.90 -13.37 13.17
N TYR A 83 -7.96 -14.10 12.57
CA TYR A 83 -7.22 -15.14 13.25
C TYR A 83 -6.27 -14.58 14.30
N THR A 84 -5.43 -13.59 13.95
CA THR A 84 -4.47 -13.01 14.90
C THR A 84 -5.15 -12.36 16.09
N SER A 85 -6.36 -11.82 15.91
CA SER A 85 -7.18 -11.26 17.00
C SER A 85 -7.65 -12.30 18.03
N THR A 86 -7.59 -13.60 17.71
CA THR A 86 -7.93 -14.69 18.64
C THR A 86 -6.75 -15.19 19.45
N LEU A 87 -5.52 -14.80 19.10
CA LEU A 87 -4.30 -15.29 19.72
C LEU A 87 -4.05 -14.60 21.07
N THR A 88 -3.53 -15.37 22.04
CA THR A 88 -2.91 -14.76 23.22
C THR A 88 -1.60 -14.08 22.85
N PRO A 89 -1.04 -13.20 23.70
CA PRO A 89 0.28 -12.62 23.47
C PRO A 89 1.37 -13.69 23.24
N GLU A 90 1.32 -14.80 23.98
CA GLU A 90 2.28 -15.90 23.82
C GLU A 90 2.13 -16.63 22.48
N GLU A 91 0.89 -16.91 22.06
CA GLU A 91 0.61 -17.54 20.77
C GLU A 91 0.98 -16.61 19.60
N PHE A 92 0.77 -15.31 19.77
CA PHE A 92 1.19 -14.31 18.79
C PHE A 92 2.72 -14.22 18.70
N ASP A 93 3.42 -14.20 19.83
CA ASP A 93 4.89 -14.24 19.85
C ASP A 93 5.42 -15.54 19.22
N GLU A 94 4.76 -16.68 19.45
CA GLU A 94 5.10 -17.94 18.79
C GLU A 94 4.95 -17.85 17.27
N LEU A 95 3.84 -17.30 16.78
CA LEU A 95 3.63 -17.02 15.35
C LEU A 95 4.76 -16.16 14.79
N MET A 96 5.07 -15.03 15.45
CA MET A 96 6.10 -14.10 14.99
C MET A 96 7.50 -14.73 14.95
N ASN A 97 7.82 -15.59 15.92
CA ASN A 97 9.09 -16.31 15.98
C ASN A 97 9.22 -17.44 14.95
N ASN A 98 8.09 -17.99 14.48
CA ASN A 98 8.04 -19.08 13.51
C ASN A 98 7.67 -18.65 12.09
N LEU A 99 7.59 -17.35 11.81
CA LEU A 99 7.30 -16.82 10.48
C LEU A 99 8.22 -17.39 9.37
N ASN A 100 9.48 -17.67 9.69
CA ASN A 100 10.45 -18.27 8.76
C ASN A 100 10.53 -19.80 8.83
N ASN A 101 9.62 -20.43 9.57
CA ASN A 101 9.53 -21.87 9.74
C ASN A 101 8.40 -22.42 8.85
N ASP A 102 8.75 -22.64 7.60
CA ASP A 102 8.22 -23.63 6.68
C ASP A 102 7.12 -24.59 7.19
N ASP A 103 7.45 -25.54 8.08
CA ASP A 103 6.49 -26.54 8.56
C ASP A 103 5.37 -25.90 9.39
N TYR A 104 5.74 -24.92 10.22
CA TYR A 104 4.79 -24.14 11.01
C TYR A 104 3.87 -23.32 10.11
N MET A 105 4.38 -22.71 9.04
CA MET A 105 3.58 -21.90 8.12
C MET A 105 2.60 -22.75 7.30
N ILE A 106 2.98 -23.97 6.93
CA ILE A 106 2.08 -24.93 6.27
C ILE A 106 0.93 -25.32 7.22
N GLU A 107 1.26 -25.65 8.48
CA GLU A 107 0.26 -25.96 9.50
C GLU A 107 -0.66 -24.77 9.76
N LEU A 108 -0.10 -23.56 9.83
CA LEU A 108 -0.84 -22.32 10.01
C LEU A 108 -1.82 -22.08 8.86
N VAL A 109 -1.38 -22.20 7.60
CA VAL A 109 -2.26 -22.04 6.43
C VAL A 109 -3.45 -22.99 6.51
N SER A 110 -3.21 -24.24 6.91
CA SER A 110 -4.28 -25.23 7.11
C SER A 110 -5.17 -24.90 8.31
N LYS A 111 -4.60 -24.40 9.41
CA LYS A 111 -5.33 -24.06 10.65
C LYS A 111 -6.22 -22.84 10.47
N VAL A 112 -5.74 -21.82 9.74
CA VAL A 112 -6.48 -20.60 9.43
C VAL A 112 -7.41 -20.79 8.23
N ASP A 113 -7.27 -21.91 7.51
CA ASP A 113 -8.09 -22.26 6.33
C ASP A 113 -7.98 -21.22 5.20
N ILE A 114 -6.80 -20.67 4.94
CA ILE A 114 -6.61 -19.57 3.97
C ILE A 114 -6.20 -20.03 2.58
N GLU A 115 -6.15 -21.34 2.31
CA GLU A 115 -5.67 -21.90 1.05
C GLU A 115 -6.47 -21.38 -0.15
N LYS A 116 -7.80 -21.30 -0.01
CA LYS A 116 -8.69 -20.79 -1.05
C LYS A 116 -8.43 -19.32 -1.34
N GLU A 117 -8.36 -18.47 -0.32
CA GLU A 117 -8.11 -17.03 -0.47
C GLU A 117 -6.72 -16.78 -1.04
N ALA A 118 -5.71 -17.54 -0.60
CA ALA A 118 -4.35 -17.46 -1.14
C ALA A 118 -4.30 -17.82 -2.63
N LEU A 119 -5.07 -18.82 -3.08
CA LEU A 119 -5.17 -19.17 -4.50
C LEU A 119 -5.91 -18.11 -5.31
N MET A 120 -6.97 -17.51 -4.76
CA MET A 120 -7.69 -16.41 -5.41
C MET A 120 -6.79 -15.19 -5.61
N VAL A 121 -6.02 -14.82 -4.59
CA VAL A 121 -5.02 -13.75 -4.67
C VAL A 121 -4.00 -14.05 -5.76
N GLU A 122 -3.46 -15.26 -5.83
CA GLU A 122 -2.47 -15.59 -6.87
C GLU A 122 -3.08 -15.46 -8.27
N ASN A 123 -4.26 -16.00 -8.50
CA ASN A 123 -4.87 -15.97 -9.83
C ASN A 123 -5.10 -14.51 -10.28
N ALA A 124 -5.70 -13.68 -9.42
CA ALA A 124 -5.91 -12.27 -9.72
C ALA A 124 -4.59 -11.50 -9.89
N ARG A 125 -3.56 -11.84 -9.11
CA ARG A 125 -2.22 -11.26 -9.24
C ARG A 125 -1.61 -11.57 -10.61
N GLN A 126 -1.73 -12.82 -11.08
CA GLN A 126 -1.23 -13.23 -12.39
C GLN A 126 -1.98 -12.54 -13.53
N GLU A 127 -3.29 -12.34 -13.39
CA GLU A 127 -4.11 -11.60 -14.35
C GLU A 127 -3.72 -10.12 -14.43
N LEU A 128 -3.57 -9.45 -13.27
CA LEU A 128 -3.08 -8.07 -13.21
C LEU A 128 -1.67 -7.94 -13.80
N LEU A 129 -0.77 -8.88 -13.48
CA LEU A 129 0.58 -8.93 -14.05
C LEU A 129 0.58 -9.28 -15.53
N ALA A 130 -0.48 -9.88 -16.06
CA ALA A 130 -0.63 -10.17 -17.49
C ALA A 130 -1.13 -8.95 -18.28
N ASN A 131 -1.81 -8.01 -17.62
CA ASN A 131 -2.34 -6.77 -18.22
C ASN A 131 -1.23 -5.97 -18.93
N LYS A 132 -1.45 -5.66 -20.22
CA LYS A 132 -0.43 -5.05 -21.08
C LYS A 132 -0.07 -3.64 -20.64
N SER A 133 -1.05 -2.85 -20.20
CA SER A 133 -0.85 -1.48 -19.75
C SER A 133 -0.11 -1.45 -18.41
N PHE A 134 -0.48 -2.34 -17.48
CA PHE A 134 0.20 -2.47 -16.19
C PHE A 134 1.69 -2.83 -16.33
N LYS A 135 2.05 -3.69 -17.30
CA LYS A 135 3.45 -4.04 -17.61
C LYS A 135 4.30 -2.87 -18.08
N LEU A 136 3.70 -1.82 -18.65
CA LEU A 136 4.43 -0.65 -19.14
C LEU A 136 4.79 0.34 -18.02
N LEU A 137 4.14 0.21 -16.87
CA LEU A 137 4.37 1.08 -15.73
C LEU A 137 5.68 0.73 -15.03
N ASP A 138 6.40 1.76 -14.59
CA ASP A 138 7.46 1.61 -13.61
C ASP A 138 6.89 1.41 -12.18
N GLU A 139 7.75 1.15 -11.20
CA GLU A 139 7.33 0.88 -9.83
C GLU A 139 6.64 2.08 -9.15
N SER A 140 7.03 3.32 -9.49
CA SER A 140 6.39 4.52 -8.97
C SER A 140 4.98 4.68 -9.56
N GLU A 141 4.83 4.39 -10.85
CA GLU A 141 3.55 4.42 -11.55
C GLU A 141 2.60 3.33 -11.06
N LYS A 142 3.10 2.12 -10.79
CA LYS A 142 2.31 1.05 -10.17
C LYS A 142 1.85 1.44 -8.76
N MET A 143 2.72 2.06 -7.97
CA MET A 143 2.32 2.60 -6.65
C MET A 143 1.21 3.65 -6.81
N ASN A 144 1.32 4.55 -7.79
CA ASN A 144 0.27 5.54 -8.06
C ASN A 144 -1.05 4.89 -8.48
N VAL A 145 -1.03 3.78 -9.22
CA VAL A 145 -2.24 2.98 -9.51
C VAL A 145 -2.86 2.49 -8.20
N PHE A 146 -2.07 1.90 -7.29
CA PHE A 146 -2.60 1.37 -6.03
C PHE A 146 -3.12 2.45 -5.08
N ILE A 147 -2.47 3.63 -5.03
CA ILE A 147 -2.96 4.79 -4.27
C ILE A 147 -4.31 5.23 -4.82
N ARG A 148 -4.42 5.44 -6.14
CA ARG A 148 -5.68 5.86 -6.77
C ARG A 148 -6.80 4.84 -6.62
N PHE A 149 -6.48 3.56 -6.75
CA PHE A 149 -7.42 2.48 -6.50
C PHE A 149 -7.91 2.50 -5.04
N SER A 150 -7.00 2.66 -4.08
CA SER A 150 -7.33 2.69 -2.66
C SER A 150 -8.16 3.93 -2.29
N ASP A 151 -7.80 5.09 -2.83
CA ASP A 151 -8.58 6.34 -2.72
C ASP A 151 -10.00 6.16 -3.29
N ASN A 152 -10.12 5.62 -4.50
CA ASN A 152 -11.40 5.41 -5.19
C ASN A 152 -12.26 4.32 -4.55
N SER A 153 -11.65 3.30 -3.93
CA SER A 153 -12.35 2.18 -3.28
C SER A 153 -13.07 2.59 -1.99
N GLN A 154 -12.67 3.72 -1.39
CA GLN A 154 -13.31 4.25 -0.18
C GLN A 154 -14.07 5.57 -0.40
N ASN A 155 -13.73 6.41 -1.39
CA ASN A 155 -14.52 7.60 -1.72
C ASN A 155 -14.25 8.13 -3.13
N THR A 156 -15.32 8.29 -3.90
CA THR A 156 -15.46 9.22 -5.01
C THR A 156 -14.66 10.51 -4.78
N MET A 157 -13.75 10.82 -5.71
CA MET A 157 -13.18 12.13 -6.03
C MET A 157 -14.06 13.34 -5.61
N GLN A 158 -13.95 13.81 -4.37
CA GLN A 158 -14.58 15.08 -3.95
C GLN A 158 -13.64 16.04 -3.20
N HIS A 159 -12.43 15.62 -2.79
CA HIS A 159 -11.55 16.49 -1.98
C HIS A 159 -10.20 16.86 -2.61
N LEU A 160 -9.78 16.24 -3.73
CA LEU A 160 -8.50 16.57 -4.38
C LEU A 160 -8.48 17.91 -5.15
N LEU A 161 -9.56 18.70 -5.15
CA LEU A 161 -9.60 20.02 -5.80
C LEU A 161 -10.21 21.15 -4.97
N LEU A 162 -10.18 21.08 -3.64
CA LEU A 162 -10.39 22.28 -2.82
C LEU A 162 -9.37 22.31 -1.68
N LYS A 163 -8.15 22.75 -1.99
CA LYS A 163 -7.38 23.51 -1.02
C LYS A 163 -8.18 24.80 -0.78
N SER A 164 -9.11 24.81 0.18
CA SER A 164 -9.77 26.04 0.60
C SER A 164 -8.69 27.00 1.08
N PRO A 165 -8.43 28.12 0.36
CA PRO A 165 -7.51 29.12 0.84
C PRO A 165 -8.21 29.84 1.99
N GLY A 166 -7.81 29.53 3.22
CA GLY A 166 -8.14 30.34 4.39
C GLY A 166 -8.82 29.57 5.50
N GLU A 167 -8.02 28.92 6.36
CA GLU A 167 -8.32 28.82 7.79
C GLU A 167 -7.03 29.01 8.60
N SER A 168 -6.39 30.17 8.41
CA SER A 168 -5.45 30.70 9.40
C SER A 168 -6.25 31.33 10.54
N ALA A 169 -6.80 30.49 11.42
CA ALA A 169 -7.09 30.76 12.85
C ALA A 169 -8.05 29.68 13.40
N GLY A 170 -7.55 28.83 14.31
CA GLY A 170 -8.33 28.03 15.24
C GLY A 170 -8.61 26.58 14.82
N GLY A 171 -8.00 25.64 15.56
CA GLY A 171 -8.36 24.21 15.70
C GLY A 171 -8.32 23.33 14.44
N VAL A 172 -8.12 22.02 14.62
CA VAL A 172 -8.36 21.02 13.56
C VAL A 172 -9.86 20.72 13.53
N THR A 173 -10.50 20.70 12.36
CA THR A 173 -11.92 20.36 12.25
C THR A 173 -12.14 18.85 12.19
N LYS A 174 -13.34 18.36 12.52
CA LYS A 174 -13.69 16.94 12.35
C LYS A 174 -13.54 16.46 10.91
N ALA A 175 -13.86 17.32 9.92
CA ALA A 175 -13.68 17.02 8.51
C ALA A 175 -12.20 16.82 8.14
N GLU A 176 -11.31 17.64 8.69
CA GLU A 176 -9.87 17.49 8.50
C GLU A 176 -9.33 16.20 9.16
N CYS A 177 -9.86 15.81 10.32
CA CYS A 177 -9.54 14.51 10.93
C CYS A 177 -9.94 13.35 10.02
N LYS A 178 -11.15 13.38 9.44
CA LYS A 178 -11.63 12.34 8.52
C LYS A 178 -10.80 12.29 7.22
N ARG A 179 -10.44 13.44 6.66
CA ARG A 179 -9.59 13.52 5.47
C ARG A 179 -8.24 12.83 5.71
N ARG A 180 -7.58 13.10 6.84
CA ARG A 180 -6.31 12.45 7.20
C ARG A 180 -6.46 10.95 7.41
N TYR A 181 -7.53 10.55 8.10
CA TYR A 181 -7.86 9.13 8.28
C TYR A 181 -7.98 8.39 6.94
N ASP A 182 -8.72 8.97 5.99
CA ASP A 182 -8.91 8.38 4.66
C ASP A 182 -7.60 8.28 3.88
N GLU A 183 -6.76 9.32 3.95
CA GLU A 183 -5.43 9.32 3.32
C GLU A 183 -4.50 8.26 3.92
N ASP A 184 -4.47 8.12 5.25
CA ASP A 184 -3.65 7.12 5.94
C ASP A 184 -4.13 5.70 5.61
N TYR A 185 -5.45 5.47 5.53
CA TYR A 185 -6.02 4.16 5.19
C TYR A 185 -5.78 3.78 3.73
N ALA A 186 -5.95 4.73 2.81
CA ALA A 186 -5.69 4.51 1.39
C ALA A 186 -4.21 4.24 1.14
N TYR A 187 -3.33 4.98 1.80
CA TYR A 187 -1.89 4.74 1.72
C TYR A 187 -1.49 3.37 2.30
N ALA A 188 -2.04 2.99 3.47
CA ALA A 188 -1.81 1.67 4.05
C ALA A 188 -2.26 0.54 3.10
N SER A 189 -3.42 0.70 2.48
CA SER A 189 -3.97 -0.23 1.48
C SER A 189 -3.07 -0.32 0.26
N ALA A 190 -2.59 0.82 -0.27
CA ALA A 190 -1.72 0.85 -1.43
C ALA A 190 -0.38 0.15 -1.17
N ILE A 191 0.24 0.39 -0.01
CA ILE A 191 1.47 -0.30 0.41
C ILE A 191 1.23 -1.81 0.54
N TYR A 192 0.09 -2.20 1.10
CA TYR A 192 -0.28 -3.62 1.21
C TYR A 192 -0.44 -4.27 -0.16
N LEU A 193 -1.23 -3.69 -1.07
CA LEU A 193 -1.42 -4.20 -2.44
C LEU A 193 -0.10 -4.26 -3.20
N SER A 194 0.73 -3.22 -3.10
CA SER A 194 2.06 -3.23 -3.70
C SER A 194 2.95 -4.33 -3.14
N SER A 195 2.89 -4.61 -1.84
CA SER A 195 3.65 -5.68 -1.20
C SER A 195 3.15 -7.05 -1.65
N MET A 196 1.84 -7.23 -1.68
CA MET A 196 1.17 -8.46 -2.12
C MET A 196 1.48 -8.80 -3.58
N LEU A 197 1.79 -7.82 -4.43
CA LEU A 197 2.12 -8.05 -5.84
C LEU A 197 3.45 -8.84 -5.96
N LEU A 198 4.34 -8.64 -5.00
CA LEU A 198 5.62 -9.31 -4.86
C LEU A 198 5.51 -10.63 -4.07
N CYS A 199 4.37 -10.87 -3.41
CA CYS A 199 4.05 -12.14 -2.78
C CYS A 199 3.36 -13.09 -3.79
N SER A 200 3.69 -14.39 -3.76
CA SER A 200 3.13 -15.42 -4.66
C SER A 200 2.79 -16.71 -3.91
N CYS A 201 1.59 -16.83 -3.33
CA CYS A 201 1.24 -17.94 -2.45
C CYS A 201 1.01 -19.30 -3.14
N ALA A 202 0.80 -19.38 -4.47
CA ALA A 202 0.30 -20.63 -5.09
C ALA A 202 1.35 -21.64 -5.55
N THR A 203 2.63 -21.30 -5.63
CA THR A 203 3.67 -22.25 -6.09
C THR A 203 4.23 -23.06 -4.93
N GLY A 204 3.37 -23.69 -4.12
CA GLY A 204 3.64 -24.86 -3.26
C GLY A 204 5.01 -25.00 -2.58
N GLY A 205 5.64 -23.91 -2.14
CA GLY A 205 6.98 -23.93 -1.56
C GLY A 205 7.22 -22.79 -0.58
N LEU A 206 7.39 -23.16 0.69
CA LEU A 206 8.15 -22.61 1.83
C LEU A 206 8.32 -21.07 2.00
N GLY A 207 8.62 -20.28 0.96
CA GLY A 207 9.00 -18.87 1.13
C GLY A 207 7.88 -17.83 1.01
N VAL A 208 6.69 -18.20 0.50
CA VAL A 208 5.85 -17.20 -0.19
C VAL A 208 4.53 -16.82 0.51
N CYS A 209 3.97 -17.68 1.37
CA CYS A 209 2.88 -17.28 2.27
C CYS A 209 3.37 -16.37 3.41
N LEU A 210 4.65 -16.46 3.80
CA LEU A 210 5.26 -15.57 4.78
C LEU A 210 5.15 -14.10 4.33
N CYS A 211 5.44 -13.82 3.06
CA CYS A 211 5.32 -12.48 2.49
C CYS A 211 3.90 -11.92 2.69
N ALA A 212 2.88 -12.73 2.39
CA ALA A 212 1.48 -12.31 2.52
C ALA A 212 1.06 -12.08 3.98
N ILE A 213 1.54 -12.92 4.90
CA ILE A 213 1.26 -12.78 6.34
C ILE A 213 1.95 -11.54 6.89
N GLY A 214 3.22 -11.32 6.53
CA GLY A 214 3.97 -10.12 6.91
C GLY A 214 3.36 -8.84 6.36
N ALA A 215 2.96 -8.84 5.09
CA ALA A 215 2.26 -7.71 4.46
C ALA A 215 0.92 -7.43 5.16
N SER A 216 0.14 -8.47 5.45
CA SER A 216 -1.17 -8.32 6.12
C SER A 216 -1.02 -7.82 7.56
N ALA A 217 0.01 -8.28 8.28
CA ALA A 217 0.32 -7.76 9.62
C ALA A 217 0.78 -6.29 9.57
N GLY A 218 1.59 -5.91 8.57
CA GLY A 218 1.97 -4.52 8.35
C GLY A 218 0.78 -3.62 8.05
N TYR A 219 -0.17 -4.11 7.23
CA TYR A 219 -1.43 -3.43 6.92
C TYR A 219 -2.31 -3.24 8.17
N ASP A 220 -2.48 -4.29 8.97
CA ASP A 220 -3.26 -4.23 10.22
C ASP A 220 -2.65 -3.25 11.23
N TYR A 221 -1.32 -3.25 11.36
CA TYR A 221 -0.61 -2.28 12.20
C TYR A 221 -0.82 -0.85 11.73
N ALA A 222 -0.67 -0.58 10.43
CA ALA A 222 -0.82 0.75 9.85
C ALA A 222 -2.26 1.28 10.00
N THR A 223 -3.26 0.45 9.75
CA THR A 223 -4.68 0.81 9.90
C THR A 223 -5.06 1.03 11.37
N THR A 224 -4.52 0.23 12.30
CA THR A 224 -4.69 0.46 13.75
C THR A 224 -4.06 1.78 14.20
N LEU A 225 -2.92 2.17 13.61
CA LEU A 225 -2.31 3.47 13.88
C LEU A 225 -3.18 4.61 13.35
N ALA A 226 -3.71 4.48 12.13
CA ALA A 226 -4.63 5.45 11.54
C ALA A 226 -5.90 5.63 12.39
N ASP A 227 -6.50 4.53 12.87
CA ASP A 227 -7.65 4.55 13.79
C ASP A 227 -7.32 5.35 15.06
N ARG A 228 -6.18 5.08 15.72
CA ARG A 228 -5.74 5.80 16.93
C ARG A 228 -5.53 7.28 16.65
N SER A 229 -4.80 7.62 15.59
CA SER A 229 -4.57 9.01 15.20
C SER A 229 -5.87 9.76 14.88
N TYR A 230 -6.86 9.09 14.30
CA TYR A 230 -8.17 9.65 14.06
C TYR A 230 -8.93 9.95 15.36
N TYR A 231 -8.99 9.01 16.30
CA TYR A 231 -9.65 9.24 17.59
C TYR A 231 -8.97 10.34 18.41
N ASP A 232 -7.64 10.38 18.41
CA ASP A 232 -6.87 11.44 19.05
C ASP A 232 -7.15 12.81 18.40
N CYS A 233 -7.24 12.86 17.07
CA CYS A 233 -7.62 14.06 16.33
C CYS A 233 -9.03 14.52 16.71
N LEU A 234 -10.00 13.62 16.70
CA LEU A 234 -11.40 13.91 17.06
C LEU A 234 -11.53 14.44 18.50
N SER A 235 -10.74 13.93 19.44
CA SER A 235 -10.76 14.38 20.83
C SER A 235 -10.36 15.85 21.00
N ASN A 236 -9.57 16.38 20.06
CA ASN A 236 -9.07 17.75 20.03
C ASN A 236 -9.72 18.61 18.93
N ALA A 237 -10.69 18.04 18.20
CA ALA A 237 -11.28 18.69 17.06
C ALA A 237 -12.30 19.76 17.48
N ILE A 238 -12.34 20.85 16.74
CA ILE A 238 -13.39 21.86 16.88
C ILE A 238 -14.59 21.48 16.01
N ASP A 239 -15.79 21.69 16.56
CA ASP A 239 -17.02 21.66 15.79
C ASP A 239 -17.09 22.96 14.97
N ARG A 240 -17.04 22.84 13.64
CA ARG A 240 -17.46 23.90 12.71
C ARG A 240 -18.67 23.41 11.94
#